data_AF-A0A2Z2MBF7-F1
#
_entry.id   AF-A0A2Z2MBF7-F1
#
_cell.length_a   1.000
_cell.length_b   1.000
_cell.length_c   1.000
_cell.angle_alpha   90.00
_cell.angle_beta   90.00
_cell.angle_gamma   90.00
#
_symmetry.space_group_name_H-M   'P 1'
#
loop_
_entity.id
_entity.type
_entity.pdbx_description
1 polymer ?
#
loop_
_entity_poly.entity_id
_entity_poly.type
_entity_poly.pdbx_seq_one_letter_code
_entity_poly.pdbx_strand_id
1 'polypeptide(L)'
;MQNILIWTALIILSGLTLAITSRGAENSGRRKALIPAVLVILSMGYFLGWGVSEGNLAAAFSAFVMGAVLLNIYYRELEKRGYVLGDERTLRIEETASRRTLQATMLFLAVLMVYLSVEKTTNSELDLAFKTVSGILVFVFITHWTLFHYYSRVM
;
A
#
# COMPACT_ATOMS: atom_id res chain seq x y z
N MET A 1 16.14 -15.70 9.05
CA MET A 1 16.42 -15.93 7.61
C MET A 1 15.16 -16.12 6.74
N GLN A 2 14.09 -16.78 7.21
CA GLN A 2 12.86 -16.98 6.42
C GLN A 2 12.15 -15.68 5.97
N ASN A 3 12.15 -14.62 6.78
CA ASN A 3 11.54 -13.34 6.40
C ASN A 3 12.20 -12.70 5.17
N ILE A 4 13.53 -12.78 5.04
CA ILE A 4 14.26 -12.17 3.92
C ILE A 4 13.84 -12.84 2.60
N LEU A 5 13.68 -14.16 2.60
CA LEU A 5 13.26 -14.92 1.42
C LEU A 5 11.85 -14.54 0.94
N ILE A 6 10.91 -14.37 1.88
CA ILE A 6 9.52 -13.97 1.57
C ILE A 6 9.49 -12.55 0.98
N TRP A 7 10.24 -11.61 1.57
CA TRP A 7 10.36 -10.25 1.05
C TRP A 7 11.02 -10.22 -0.33
N THR A 8 12.10 -10.98 -0.55
CA THR A 8 12.71 -11.08 -1.88
C THR A 8 11.77 -11.71 -2.90
N ALA A 9 10.97 -12.71 -2.51
CA ALA A 9 9.99 -13.34 -3.39
C ALA A 9 8.86 -12.38 -3.78
N LEU A 10 8.36 -11.56 -2.84
CA LEU A 10 7.37 -10.52 -3.11
C LEU A 10 7.93 -9.41 -4.02
N ILE A 11 9.20 -9.03 -3.82
CA ILE A 11 9.89 -8.07 -4.68
C ILE A 11 10.03 -8.61 -6.11
N ILE A 12 10.43 -9.87 -6.23
CA ILE A 12 10.60 -10.52 -7.53
C ILE A 12 9.24 -10.71 -8.22
N LEU A 13 8.20 -11.17 -7.51
CA LEU A 13 6.85 -11.38 -8.03
C LEU A 13 6.19 -10.08 -8.47
N SER A 14 6.30 -9.00 -7.68
CA SER A 14 5.77 -7.68 -8.06
C SER A 14 6.52 -7.07 -9.25
N GLY A 15 7.85 -7.26 -9.31
CA GLY A 15 8.66 -6.91 -10.47
C GLY A 15 8.29 -7.71 -11.72
N LEU A 16 8.01 -9.02 -11.56
CA LEU A 16 7.62 -9.92 -12.65
C LEU A 16 6.22 -9.63 -13.17
N THR A 17 5.24 -9.34 -12.31
CA THR A 17 3.89 -8.96 -12.74
C THR A 17 3.90 -7.63 -13.49
N LEU A 18 4.70 -6.65 -13.04
CA LEU A 18 4.95 -5.42 -13.77
C LEU A 18 5.64 -5.68 -15.12
N ALA A 19 6.67 -6.54 -15.16
CA ALA A 19 7.40 -6.87 -16.38
C ALA A 19 6.53 -7.61 -17.41
N ILE A 20 5.76 -8.62 -16.98
CA ILE A 20 4.86 -9.41 -17.83
C ILE A 20 3.75 -8.52 -18.39
N THR A 21 3.11 -7.69 -17.54
CA THR A 21 2.08 -6.77 -18.01
C THR A 21 2.66 -5.68 -18.93
N SER A 22 3.96 -5.36 -18.82
CA SER A 22 4.62 -4.34 -19.64
C SER A 22 5.01 -4.80 -21.05
N ARG A 23 5.16 -6.10 -21.28
CA ARG A 23 5.61 -6.65 -22.57
C ARG A 23 4.58 -6.55 -23.69
N GLY A 24 3.30 -6.33 -23.38
CA GLY A 24 2.21 -6.28 -24.37
C GLY A 24 1.63 -4.88 -24.66
N ALA A 25 2.17 -3.80 -24.10
CA ALA A 25 1.52 -2.49 -24.16
C ALA A 25 2.32 -1.46 -24.98
N GLU A 26 1.62 -0.80 -25.90
CA GLU A 26 2.03 0.34 -26.77
C GLU A 26 2.64 1.54 -25.99
N ASN A 27 2.57 1.52 -24.65
CA ASN A 27 2.89 2.62 -23.75
C ASN A 27 4.18 2.38 -22.93
N SER A 28 5.26 1.91 -23.59
CA SER A 28 6.50 1.47 -22.93
C SER A 28 7.27 2.57 -22.17
N GLY A 29 7.20 3.83 -22.64
CA GLY A 29 7.87 4.97 -22.01
C GLY A 29 7.28 5.34 -20.64
N ARG A 30 5.95 5.31 -20.51
CA ARG A 30 5.25 5.58 -19.24
C ARG A 30 5.51 4.51 -18.19
N ARG A 31 5.53 3.23 -18.59
CA ARG A 31 5.84 2.13 -17.67
C ARG A 31 7.28 2.19 -17.18
N LYS A 32 8.23 2.54 -18.05
CA LYS A 32 9.64 2.75 -17.66
C LYS A 32 9.79 3.90 -16.65
N ALA A 33 8.98 4.95 -16.77
CA ALA A 33 8.94 6.05 -15.81
C ALA A 33 8.34 5.65 -14.43
N LEU A 34 7.70 4.49 -14.29
CA LEU A 34 7.22 4.01 -12.98
C LEU A 34 8.25 3.12 -12.26
N ILE A 35 9.28 2.64 -12.96
CA ILE A 35 10.29 1.74 -12.40
C ILE A 35 10.99 2.36 -11.18
N PRO A 36 11.41 3.65 -11.19
CA PRO A 36 12.05 4.24 -10.02
C PRO A 36 11.12 4.32 -8.81
N ALA A 37 9.84 4.65 -9.01
CA ALA A 37 8.85 4.66 -7.94
C ALA A 37 8.68 3.27 -7.32
N VAL A 38 8.61 2.23 -8.15
CA VAL A 38 8.51 0.84 -7.68
C VAL A 38 9.75 0.47 -6.86
N LEU A 39 10.96 0.81 -7.31
CA LEU A 39 12.19 0.56 -6.55
C LEU A 39 12.19 1.26 -5.18
N VAL A 40 11.69 2.49 -5.11
CA VAL A 40 11.53 3.21 -3.84
C VAL A 40 10.54 2.49 -2.92
N ILE A 41 9.41 2.01 -3.43
CA ILE A 41 8.43 1.25 -2.62
C ILE A 41 9.04 -0.05 -2.10
N LEU A 42 9.79 -0.77 -2.93
CA LEU A 42 10.39 -2.05 -2.56
C LEU A 42 11.49 -1.87 -1.50
N SER A 43 12.36 -0.87 -1.70
CA SER A 43 13.40 -0.53 -0.71
C SER A 43 12.78 -0.04 0.60
N MET A 44 11.75 0.80 0.53
CA MET A 44 10.99 1.25 1.71
C MET A 44 10.39 0.05 2.47
N GLY A 45 9.77 -0.89 1.78
CA GLY A 45 9.21 -2.10 2.37
C GLY A 45 10.27 -2.98 3.06
N TYR A 46 11.45 -3.12 2.46
CA TYR A 46 12.57 -3.84 3.05
C TYR A 46 13.07 -3.19 4.35
N PHE A 47 13.33 -1.88 4.34
CA PHE A 47 13.81 -1.16 5.53
C PHE A 47 12.75 -1.10 6.63
N LEU A 48 11.47 -1.02 6.26
CA LEU A 48 10.37 -1.16 7.19
C LEU A 48 10.37 -2.53 7.88
N GLY A 49 10.42 -3.60 7.10
CA GLY A 49 10.45 -4.97 7.63
C GLY A 49 11.66 -5.22 8.52
N TRP A 50 12.83 -4.71 8.13
CA TRP A 50 14.05 -4.79 8.91
C TRP A 50 13.94 -4.00 10.24
N GLY A 51 13.52 -2.73 10.20
CA GLY A 51 13.39 -1.89 11.39
C GLY A 51 12.38 -2.45 12.41
N VAL A 52 11.27 -3.01 11.92
CA VAL A 52 10.30 -3.70 12.78
C VAL A 52 10.91 -4.97 13.40
N SER A 53 11.69 -5.75 12.63
CA SER A 53 12.31 -6.98 13.14
C SER A 53 13.35 -6.76 14.23
N GLU A 54 14.02 -5.60 14.25
CA GLU A 54 14.97 -5.22 15.29
C GLU A 54 14.30 -4.49 16.47
N GLY A 55 12.98 -4.31 16.45
CA GLY A 55 12.26 -3.53 17.46
C GLY A 55 12.53 -2.02 17.40
N ASN A 56 13.20 -1.54 16.35
CA ASN A 56 13.54 -0.14 16.16
C ASN A 56 12.44 0.58 15.36
N LEU A 57 11.38 0.97 16.07
CA LEU A 57 10.25 1.70 15.48
C LEU A 57 10.68 3.03 14.86
N ALA A 58 11.65 3.73 15.45
CA ALA A 58 12.14 5.01 14.91
C ALA A 58 12.76 4.81 13.51
N ALA A 59 13.57 3.77 13.32
CA ALA A 59 14.13 3.41 12.01
C ALA A 59 13.01 3.05 11.01
N ALA A 60 12.04 2.23 11.42
CA ALA A 60 10.91 1.85 10.57
C ALA A 60 10.10 3.08 10.11
N PHE A 61 9.73 3.98 11.03
CA PHE A 61 9.01 5.21 10.70
C PHE A 61 9.84 6.14 9.82
N SER A 62 11.15 6.27 10.08
CA SER A 62 12.02 7.11 9.25
C SER A 62 12.10 6.62 7.81
N ALA A 63 12.20 5.30 7.60
CA ALA A 63 12.21 4.69 6.28
C ALA A 63 10.89 4.94 5.53
N PHE A 64 9.75 4.80 6.23
CA PHE A 64 8.44 5.09 5.65
C PHE A 64 8.28 6.55 5.23
N VAL A 65 8.60 7.49 6.13
CA VAL A 65 8.47 8.92 5.86
C VAL A 65 9.39 9.31 4.70
N MET A 66 10.63 8.84 4.70
CA MET A 66 11.59 9.16 3.66
C MET A 66 11.17 8.59 2.30
N GLY A 67 10.71 7.34 2.26
CA GLY A 67 10.17 6.73 1.04
C GLY A 67 8.94 7.46 0.50
N ALA A 68 8.01 7.84 1.38
CA ALA A 68 6.83 8.62 1.00
C ALA A 68 7.19 10.00 0.42
N VAL A 69 8.14 10.71 1.05
CA VAL A 69 8.63 12.00 0.56
C VAL A 69 9.31 11.85 -0.80
N LEU A 70 10.18 10.85 -0.97
CA LEU A 70 10.86 10.58 -2.23
C LEU A 70 9.87 10.27 -3.37
N LEU A 71 8.85 9.45 -3.09
CA LEU A 71 7.79 9.17 -4.05
C LEU A 71 7.03 10.43 -4.43
N ASN A 72 6.65 11.25 -3.45
CA ASN A 72 5.93 12.51 -3.71
C ASN A 72 6.74 13.43 -4.62
N ILE A 73 8.03 13.64 -4.30
CA ILE A 73 8.93 14.46 -5.12
C ILE A 73 9.05 13.88 -6.53
N TYR A 74 9.20 12.57 -6.65
CA TYR A 74 9.35 11.91 -7.93
C TYR A 74 8.11 12.04 -8.83
N TYR A 75 6.91 11.79 -8.28
CA TYR A 75 5.67 11.94 -9.02
C TYR A 75 5.43 13.40 -9.44
N ARG A 76 5.73 14.36 -8.56
CA ARG A 76 5.63 15.78 -8.88
C ARG A 76 6.61 16.19 -9.99
N GLU A 77 7.79 15.60 -10.02
CA GLU A 77 8.78 15.83 -11.07
C GLU A 77 8.37 15.19 -12.41
N LEU A 78 7.75 14.01 -12.38
CA LEU A 78 7.17 13.40 -13.58
C LEU A 78 6.06 14.28 -14.18
N GLU A 79 5.19 14.83 -13.33
CA GLU A 79 4.14 15.75 -13.74
C GLU A 79 4.72 17.01 -14.40
N LYS A 80 5.76 17.62 -13.81
CA LYS A 80 6.47 18.76 -14.40
C LYS A 80 7.10 18.46 -15.76
N ARG A 81 7.54 17.22 -15.98
CA ARG A 81 8.15 16.76 -17.24
C ARG A 81 7.11 16.45 -18.32
N GLY A 82 5.83 16.73 -18.08
CA GLY A 82 4.75 16.50 -19.03
C GLY A 82 4.36 15.04 -19.18
N TYR A 83 4.76 14.16 -18.25
CA TYR A 83 4.23 12.80 -18.22
C TYR A 83 2.76 12.87 -17.77
N VAL A 84 1.84 12.64 -18.70
CA VAL A 84 0.42 12.47 -18.40
C VAL A 84 0.24 11.11 -17.72
N LEU A 85 0.28 11.11 -16.39
CA LEU A 85 0.12 9.92 -15.55
C LEU A 85 -1.34 9.46 -15.48
N GLY A 86 -2.30 10.27 -15.93
CA GLY A 86 -3.71 9.88 -16.02
C GLY A 86 -4.43 10.71 -17.07
N ASP A 87 -5.02 10.05 -18.07
CA ASP A 87 -6.10 10.61 -18.87
C ASP A 87 -7.42 10.52 -18.07
N GLU A 88 -8.48 11.24 -18.44
CA GLU A 88 -9.80 11.16 -17.78
C GLU A 88 -10.27 9.71 -17.64
N ARG A 89 -10.07 8.90 -18.68
CA ARG A 89 -10.40 7.48 -18.65
C ARG A 89 -9.57 6.72 -17.61
N THR A 90 -8.29 7.05 -17.46
CA THR A 90 -7.42 6.41 -16.46
C THR A 90 -7.83 6.82 -15.05
N LEU A 91 -8.13 8.09 -14.83
CA LEU A 91 -8.61 8.60 -13.54
C LEU A 91 -9.91 7.91 -13.09
N ARG A 92 -10.87 7.72 -14.01
CA ARG A 92 -12.13 6.99 -13.70
C ARG A 92 -11.88 5.51 -13.37
N ILE A 93 -10.94 4.87 -14.07
CA ILE A 93 -10.53 3.48 -13.77
C ILE A 93 -9.88 3.41 -12.39
N GLU A 94 -8.97 4.34 -12.09
CA GLU A 94 -8.27 4.42 -10.80
C GLU A 94 -9.23 4.68 -9.64
N GLU A 95 -10.20 5.58 -9.82
CA GLU A 95 -11.24 5.83 -8.83
C GLU A 95 -12.08 4.58 -8.56
N THR A 96 -12.50 3.88 -9.63
CA THR A 96 -13.26 2.64 -9.50
C THR A 96 -12.43 1.54 -8.83
N ALA A 97 -11.16 1.39 -9.21
CA ALA A 97 -10.24 0.43 -8.62
C ALA A 97 -9.99 0.75 -7.14
N SER A 98 -9.76 2.02 -6.79
CA SER A 98 -9.56 2.48 -5.41
C SER A 98 -10.78 2.17 -4.54
N ARG A 99 -12.00 2.46 -5.03
CA ARG A 99 -13.26 2.11 -4.33
C ARG A 99 -13.38 0.59 -4.10
N ARG A 100 -13.05 -0.22 -5.10
CA ARG A 100 -13.09 -1.70 -4.99
C ARG A 100 -12.02 -2.24 -4.05
N THR A 101 -10.80 -1.71 -4.10
CA THR A 101 -9.72 -2.09 -3.19
C THR A 101 -10.09 -1.74 -1.75
N LEU A 102 -10.63 -0.55 -1.50
CA LEU A 102 -11.10 -0.15 -0.16
C LEU A 102 -12.20 -1.09 0.37
N GLN A 103 -13.18 -1.46 -0.47
CA GLN A 103 -14.20 -2.45 -0.11
C GLN A 103 -13.58 -3.82 0.22
N ALA A 104 -12.68 -4.32 -0.63
CA ALA A 104 -12.02 -5.60 -0.41
C ALA A 104 -11.15 -5.59 0.85
N THR A 105 -10.41 -4.51 1.11
CA THR A 105 -9.60 -4.34 2.33
C THR A 105 -10.47 -4.28 3.59
N MET A 106 -11.59 -3.54 3.58
CA MET A 106 -12.50 -3.50 4.72
C MET A 106 -13.13 -4.87 4.99
N LEU A 107 -13.56 -5.58 3.94
CA LEU A 107 -14.11 -6.93 4.07
C LEU A 107 -13.06 -7.90 4.63
N PHE A 108 -11.84 -7.85 4.10
CA PHE A 108 -10.73 -8.67 4.58
C PHE A 108 -10.42 -8.40 6.06
N LEU A 109 -10.31 -7.13 6.45
CA LEU A 109 -10.10 -6.74 7.85
C LEU A 109 -11.25 -7.18 8.76
N ALA A 110 -12.50 -7.10 8.29
CA ALA A 110 -13.67 -7.56 9.04
C ALA A 110 -13.65 -9.09 9.26
N VAL A 111 -13.35 -9.87 8.21
CA VAL A 111 -13.19 -11.34 8.32
C VAL A 111 -12.06 -11.69 9.28
N LEU A 112 -10.92 -11.00 9.16
CA LEU A 112 -9.77 -11.21 10.03
C LEU A 112 -10.08 -10.87 11.49
N MET A 113 -10.82 -9.78 11.73
CA MET A 113 -11.29 -9.40 13.07
C MET A 113 -12.18 -10.48 13.68
N VAL A 114 -13.14 -11.02 12.93
CA VAL A 114 -14.03 -12.10 13.40
C VAL A 114 -13.21 -13.33 13.77
N TYR A 115 -12.30 -13.76 12.89
CA TYR A 115 -11.40 -14.89 13.14
C TYR A 115 -10.58 -14.69 14.41
N LEU A 116 -9.91 -13.54 14.54
CA LEU A 116 -9.10 -13.21 15.72
C LEU A 116 -9.95 -13.07 17.00
N SER A 117 -11.22 -12.69 16.89
CA SER A 117 -12.12 -12.58 18.05
C SER A 117 -12.42 -13.94 18.70
N VAL A 118 -12.47 -15.00 17.88
CA VAL A 118 -12.64 -16.37 18.35
C VAL A 118 -11.30 -16.91 18.83
N GLU A 119 -10.26 -16.78 18.02
CA GLU A 119 -8.97 -17.43 18.29
C GLU A 119 -8.27 -16.86 19.54
N LYS A 120 -8.46 -15.57 19.85
CA LYS A 120 -7.91 -14.97 21.08
C LYS A 120 -8.44 -15.60 22.37
N THR A 121 -9.60 -16.27 22.33
CA THR A 121 -10.17 -16.93 23.52
C THR A 121 -9.38 -18.19 23.89
N THR A 122 -8.73 -18.81 22.92
CA THR A 122 -7.88 -19.99 23.09
C THR A 122 -6.41 -19.61 23.24
N ASN A 123 -5.96 -18.56 22.54
CA ASN A 123 -4.57 -18.14 22.47
C ASN A 123 -4.41 -16.66 22.90
N SER A 124 -3.99 -16.43 24.14
CA SER A 124 -3.83 -15.08 24.71
C SER A 124 -2.79 -14.21 23.98
N GLU A 125 -1.83 -14.82 23.29
CA GLU A 125 -0.82 -14.11 22.49
C GLU A 125 -1.43 -13.33 21.31
N LEU A 126 -2.63 -13.72 20.85
CA LEU A 126 -3.32 -13.07 19.73
C LEU A 126 -4.13 -11.84 20.15
N ASP A 127 -4.25 -11.53 21.45
CA ASP A 127 -5.03 -10.39 21.92
C ASP A 127 -4.50 -9.06 21.36
N LEU A 128 -3.17 -8.92 21.25
CA LEU A 128 -2.56 -7.73 20.66
C LEU A 128 -2.83 -7.63 19.15
N ALA A 129 -2.82 -8.75 18.44
CA ALA A 129 -3.18 -8.79 17.02
C ALA A 129 -4.65 -8.41 16.81
N PHE A 130 -5.55 -8.95 17.64
CA PHE A 130 -6.98 -8.60 17.62
C PHE A 130 -7.20 -7.10 17.86
N LYS A 131 -6.57 -6.53 18.89
CA LYS A 131 -6.64 -5.09 19.21
C LYS A 131 -6.13 -4.23 18.05
N THR A 132 -5.02 -4.63 17.45
CA THR A 132 -4.39 -3.89 16.34
C THR A 132 -5.28 -3.92 15.09
N VAL A 133 -5.75 -5.09 14.67
CA VAL A 133 -6.64 -5.23 13.50
C VAL A 133 -7.95 -4.47 13.72
N SER A 134 -8.52 -4.56 14.93
CA SER A 134 -9.74 -3.82 15.29
C SER A 134 -9.52 -2.31 15.22
N GLY A 135 -8.41 -1.82 15.75
CA GLY A 135 -8.04 -0.40 15.69
C GLY A 135 -7.85 0.09 14.26
N ILE A 136 -7.16 -0.68 13.41
CA ILE A 136 -6.97 -0.36 11.99
C ILE A 136 -8.32 -0.31 11.26
N LEU A 137 -9.20 -1.29 11.47
CA LEU A 137 -10.52 -1.31 10.83
C LEU A 137 -11.35 -0.07 11.20
N VAL A 138 -11.40 0.27 12.49
CA VAL A 138 -12.10 1.48 12.96
C VAL A 138 -11.48 2.74 12.38
N PHE A 139 -10.15 2.83 12.38
CA PHE A 139 -9.43 3.99 11.81
C PHE A 139 -9.73 4.17 10.32
N VAL A 140 -9.69 3.09 9.53
CA VAL A 140 -10.02 3.12 8.10
C VAL A 140 -11.47 3.53 7.90
N PHE A 141 -12.41 3.00 8.69
CA PHE A 141 -13.83 3.35 8.60
C PHE A 141 -14.09 4.83 8.91
N ILE A 142 -13.53 5.35 10.00
CA ILE A 142 -13.65 6.76 10.37
C ILE A 142 -13.05 7.65 9.28
N THR A 143 -11.84 7.32 8.82
CA THR A 143 -11.17 8.09 7.76
C THR A 143 -12.00 8.11 6.48
N HIS A 144 -12.49 6.94 6.05
CA HIS A 144 -13.36 6.83 4.88
C HIS A 144 -14.63 7.66 5.04
N TRP A 145 -15.30 7.57 6.19
CA TRP A 145 -16.51 8.32 6.49
C TRP A 145 -16.28 9.84 6.49
N THR A 146 -15.23 10.31 7.16
CA THR A 146 -14.87 11.74 7.21
C THR A 146 -14.56 12.28 5.82
N LEU A 147 -13.77 11.55 5.02
CA LEU A 147 -13.45 11.97 3.66
C LEU A 147 -14.69 11.96 2.77
N PHE A 148 -15.52 10.91 2.86
CA PHE A 148 -16.77 10.84 2.12
C PHE A 148 -17.67 12.05 2.42
N HIS A 149 -17.83 12.40 3.69
CA HIS A 149 -18.65 13.55 4.11
C HIS A 149 -18.05 14.90 3.72
N TYR A 150 -16.73 15.03 3.75
CA TYR A 150 -16.05 16.24 3.30
C TYR A 150 -16.23 16.44 1.80
N TYR A 151 -15.93 15.41 0.99
CA TYR A 151 -15.98 15.53 -0.46
C TYR A 151 -17.41 15.56 -1.01
N SER A 152 -18.40 14.95 -0.34
CA SER A 152 -19.81 15.08 -0.74
C SER A 152 -20.39 16.49 -0.56
N ARG A 153 -19.71 17.35 0.21
CA ARG A 153 -20.09 18.77 0.37
C ARG A 153 -19.37 19.70 -0.59
N VAL A 154 -18.17 19.32 -1.04
CA VAL A 154 -17.27 20.18 -1.81
C VAL A 154 -17.37 19.91 -3.31
N MET A 155 -17.73 18.69 -3.70
CA MET A 155 -18.00 18.27 -5.08
C MET A 155 -19.49 18.06 -5.30
#